data_AF-A0A8J3ZKE9-F1
#
_entry.id   AF-A0A8J3ZKE9-F1
#
_cell.length_a   1.000
_cell.length_b   1.000
_cell.length_c   1.000
_cell.angle_alpha   90.00
_cell.angle_beta   90.00
_cell.angle_gamma   90.00
#
_symmetry.space_group_name_H-M   'P 1'
#
loop_
_entity.id
_entity.type
_entity.pdbx_description
1 polymer ?
#
loop_
_entity_poly.entity_id
_entity_poly.type
_entity_poly.pdbx_seq_one_letter_code
_entity_poly.pdbx_strand_id
1 'polypeptide(L)'
;MTVRWARPEDSPWRSSTCEFRASTPTELRLLIEAARADRGVIAFPYKSVREMVGDEPTHCPAGHLYSHGRRHGRLIDQWAACDCGGHHVLVCEEPDCPQPQAYDPPVDYDCAPAAPR
;
A
#
# COMPACT_ATOMS: atom_id res chain seq x y z
N MET A 1 1.73 7.13 -8.27
CA MET A 1 1.97 7.73 -9.60
C MET A 1 2.85 8.95 -9.38
N THR A 2 3.88 9.13 -10.20
CA THR A 2 4.79 10.27 -10.08
C THR A 2 4.65 11.11 -11.35
N VAL A 3 4.28 12.38 -11.24
CA VAL A 3 4.23 13.31 -12.38
C VAL A 3 5.49 14.15 -12.37
N ARG A 4 6.09 14.32 -13.56
CA ARG A 4 7.30 15.12 -13.76
C ARG A 4 7.04 16.21 -14.79
N TRP A 5 7.38 17.44 -14.43
CA TRP A 5 7.32 18.61 -15.30
C TRP A 5 8.71 18.96 -15.83
N ALA A 6 8.75 19.59 -17.01
CA ALA A 6 9.99 20.09 -17.59
C ALA A 6 10.68 21.10 -16.66
N ARG A 7 9.88 21.96 -16.02
CA ARG A 7 10.37 22.95 -15.06
C ARG A 7 9.45 23.06 -13.84
N PRO A 8 9.97 23.44 -12.67
CA PRO A 8 9.15 23.63 -11.47
C PRO A 8 8.03 24.65 -11.66
N GLU A 9 8.26 25.71 -12.45
CA GLU A 9 7.26 26.75 -12.73
C GLU A 9 6.06 26.27 -13.55
N ASP A 10 6.20 25.16 -14.28
CA ASP A 10 5.11 24.56 -15.06
C ASP A 10 4.15 23.76 -14.16
N SER A 11 4.57 23.46 -12.93
CA SER A 11 3.79 22.73 -11.94
C SER A 11 3.04 23.68 -11.00
N PRO A 12 1.78 23.38 -10.65
CA PRO A 12 1.01 24.18 -9.70
C PRO A 12 1.59 24.13 -8.27
N TRP A 13 2.44 23.15 -7.97
CA TRP A 13 3.11 23.02 -6.67
C TRP A 13 4.52 23.62 -6.64
N ARG A 14 4.95 24.30 -7.73
CA ARG A 14 6.33 24.80 -7.91
C ARG A 14 7.41 23.74 -7.67
N SER A 15 7.09 22.49 -8.01
CA SER A 15 8.00 21.36 -7.96
C SER A 15 8.02 20.66 -9.31
N SER A 16 9.21 20.31 -9.81
CA SER A 16 9.34 19.53 -11.05
C SER A 16 8.91 18.08 -10.90
N THR A 17 8.61 17.61 -9.68
CA THR A 17 8.14 16.25 -9.41
C THR A 17 7.11 16.25 -8.28
N CYS A 18 5.98 15.58 -8.50
CA CYS A 18 4.94 15.37 -7.50
C CYS A 18 4.47 13.92 -7.50
N GLU A 19 4.18 13.40 -6.30
CA GLU A 19 3.66 12.05 -6.12
C GLU A 19 2.18 12.08 -5.76
N PHE A 20 1.44 11.17 -6.37
CA PHE A 20 0.01 10.99 -6.20
C PHE A 20 -0.29 9.54 -5.86
N ARG A 21 -1.18 9.33 -4.88
CA ARG A 21 -1.77 8.03 -4.57
C ARG A 21 -3.17 7.99 -5.13
N ALA A 22 -3.48 6.93 -5.88
CA ALA A 22 -4.83 6.60 -6.30
C ALA A 22 -5.27 5.35 -5.54
N SER A 23 -6.42 5.43 -4.89
CA SER A 23 -7.01 4.31 -4.14
C SER A 23 -7.94 3.49 -5.03
N THR A 24 -8.42 4.06 -6.14
CA THR A 24 -9.29 3.37 -7.09
C THR A 24 -8.78 3.45 -8.54
N PRO A 25 -9.17 2.49 -9.41
CA PRO A 25 -8.87 2.57 -10.84
C PRO A 25 -9.48 3.81 -11.52
N THR A 26 -10.59 4.34 -11.00
CA THR A 26 -11.21 5.57 -11.53
C THR A 26 -10.37 6.80 -11.21
N GLU A 27 -9.90 6.93 -9.97
CA GLU A 27 -8.98 8.00 -9.58
C GLU A 27 -7.69 7.97 -10.40
N LEU A 28 -7.11 6.78 -10.60
CA LEU A 28 -5.91 6.64 -11.43
C LEU A 28 -6.14 7.13 -12.87
N ARG A 29 -7.30 6.81 -13.46
CA ARG A 29 -7.63 7.28 -14.82
C ARG A 29 -7.72 8.81 -14.87
N LEU A 30 -8.37 9.43 -13.89
CA LEU A 30 -8.48 10.89 -13.82
C LEU A 30 -7.12 11.57 -13.68
N LEU A 31 -6.21 11.00 -12.87
CA LEU A 31 -4.83 11.50 -12.76
C LEU A 31 -4.07 11.38 -14.09
N ILE A 32 -4.21 10.27 -14.80
CA ILE A 32 -3.58 10.06 -16.11
C ILE A 32 -4.13 11.04 -17.15
N GLU A 33 -5.45 11.26 -17.16
CA GLU A 33 -6.08 12.23 -18.06
C GLU A 33 -5.61 13.66 -17.78
N ALA A 34 -5.54 14.05 -16.50
CA ALA A 34 -5.00 15.35 -16.09
C ALA A 34 -3.52 15.51 -16.51
N ALA A 35 -2.68 14.50 -16.28
CA ALA A 35 -1.26 14.53 -16.67
C ALA A 35 -1.07 14.61 -18.19
N ARG A 36 -1.97 14.01 -18.98
CA ARG A 36 -1.94 14.11 -20.46
C ARG A 36 -2.42 15.46 -20.98
N ALA A 37 -3.35 16.10 -20.28
CA ALA A 37 -3.87 17.41 -20.66
C ALA A 37 -2.87 18.54 -20.37
N ASP A 38 -1.96 18.34 -19.42
CA ASP A 38 -0.92 19.30 -19.07
C ASP A 38 0.26 19.25 -20.05
N ARG A 39 0.51 20.37 -20.74
CA ARG A 39 1.60 20.51 -21.72
C ARG A 39 3.00 20.56 -21.09
N GLY A 40 3.12 20.88 -19.81
CA GLY A 40 4.38 20.95 -19.08
C GLY A 40 4.86 19.59 -18.56
N VAL A 41 3.98 18.58 -18.56
CA VAL A 41 4.31 17.23 -18.10
C VAL A 41 5.14 16.49 -19.15
N ILE A 42 6.30 16.00 -18.72
CA ILE A 42 7.24 15.25 -19.58
C ILE A 42 7.19 13.74 -19.32
N ALA A 43 6.76 13.32 -18.14
CA ALA A 43 6.63 11.91 -17.78
C ALA A 43 5.66 11.73 -16.61
N PHE A 44 4.97 10.59 -16.58
CA PHE A 44 4.05 10.23 -15.50
C PHE A 44 4.05 8.72 -15.18
N PRO A 45 5.19 8.13 -14.77
CA PRO A 45 5.22 6.71 -14.41
C PRO A 45 4.27 6.39 -13.25
N TYR A 46 3.65 5.21 -13.31
CA TYR A 46 2.87 4.65 -12.22
C TYR A 46 3.21 3.17 -12.03
N LYS A 47 3.08 2.71 -10.80
CA LYS A 47 3.19 1.31 -10.38
C LYS A 47 1.94 0.98 -9.60
N SER A 48 1.40 -0.21 -9.79
CA SER A 48 0.33 -0.75 -8.94
C SER A 48 0.86 -1.02 -7.53
N VAL A 49 -0.03 -1.10 -6.54
CA VAL A 49 0.34 -1.52 -5.18
C VAL A 49 1.03 -2.87 -5.23
N ARG A 50 0.47 -3.83 -5.99
CA ARG A 50 1.04 -5.16 -6.22
C ARG A 50 2.48 -5.13 -6.75
N GLU A 51 2.80 -4.23 -7.68
CA GLU A 51 4.18 -4.05 -8.18
C GLU A 51 5.12 -3.43 -7.15
N MET A 52 4.60 -2.71 -6.16
CA MET A 52 5.40 -2.05 -5.11
C MET A 52 5.62 -2.94 -3.89
N VAL A 53 4.58 -3.63 -3.43
CA VAL A 53 4.59 -4.38 -2.16
C VAL A 53 4.57 -5.89 -2.36
N GLY A 54 4.35 -6.37 -3.59
CA GLY A 54 4.19 -7.78 -3.91
C GLY A 54 2.74 -8.25 -3.87
N ASP A 55 2.56 -9.55 -4.00
CA ASP A 55 1.26 -10.20 -3.95
C ASP A 55 0.75 -10.24 -2.50
N GLU A 56 -0.57 -10.17 -2.32
CA GLU A 56 -1.20 -10.44 -1.02
C GLU A 56 -0.70 -11.80 -0.50
N PRO A 57 -0.23 -11.89 0.75
CA PRO A 57 0.25 -13.14 1.29
C PRO A 57 -0.89 -14.16 1.25
N THR A 58 -0.59 -15.34 0.71
CA THR A 58 -1.54 -16.46 0.69
C THR A 58 -1.36 -17.40 1.88
N HIS A 59 -0.25 -17.28 2.60
CA HIS A 59 0.06 -18.10 3.75
C HIS A 59 0.65 -17.26 4.89
N CYS A 60 0.43 -17.67 6.13
CA CYS A 60 1.15 -17.11 7.26
C CYS A 60 2.61 -17.63 7.30
N PRO A 61 3.51 -17.04 8.11
CA PRO A 61 4.90 -17.52 8.24
C PRO A 61 5.04 -18.99 8.69
N ALA A 62 4.04 -19.52 9.40
CA ALA A 62 3.97 -20.93 9.78
C ALA A 62 3.42 -21.86 8.67
N GLY A 63 3.06 -21.31 7.51
CA GLY A 63 2.59 -22.07 6.35
C GLY A 63 1.09 -22.34 6.30
N HIS A 64 0.28 -21.72 7.16
CA HIS A 64 -1.18 -21.86 7.10
C HIS A 64 -1.77 -21.03 5.97
N LEU A 65 -2.61 -21.65 5.14
CA LEU A 65 -3.26 -20.98 4.01
C LEU A 65 -4.32 -19.98 4.50
N TYR A 66 -4.24 -18.76 4.00
CA TYR A 66 -5.30 -17.77 4.12
C TYR A 66 -6.39 -18.05 3.08
N SER A 67 -7.39 -18.84 3.45
CA SER A 67 -8.54 -19.09 2.59
C SER A 67 -9.60 -17.99 2.74
N HIS A 68 -9.93 -17.30 1.65
CA HIS A 68 -11.04 -16.34 1.52
C HIS A 68 -12.42 -17.04 1.55
N GLY A 69 -12.69 -17.84 2.57
CA GLY A 69 -13.91 -18.65 2.71
C GLY A 69 -14.34 -18.83 4.16
N ARG A 70 -15.65 -18.80 4.41
CA ARG A 70 -16.26 -18.82 5.77
C ARG A 70 -16.03 -20.09 6.60
N ARG A 71 -15.21 -21.05 6.16
CA ARG A 71 -15.00 -22.33 6.83
C ARG A 71 -13.50 -22.66 6.89
N HIS A 72 -12.91 -22.23 8.00
CA HIS A 72 -11.56 -22.54 8.53
C HIS A 72 -10.41 -21.74 7.88
N GLY A 73 -9.54 -21.17 8.72
CA GLY A 73 -8.54 -20.15 8.37
C GLY A 73 -9.05 -18.71 8.34
N ARG A 74 -9.43 -18.12 9.48
CA ARG A 74 -9.81 -16.69 9.51
C ARG A 74 -8.57 -15.83 9.36
N LEU A 75 -8.32 -15.38 8.14
CA LEU A 75 -7.66 -14.11 7.91
C LEU A 75 -8.53 -13.03 8.57
N ILE A 76 -8.13 -12.53 9.73
CA ILE A 76 -8.78 -11.34 10.30
C ILE A 76 -7.95 -10.13 9.91
N ASP A 77 -8.61 -9.22 9.20
CA ASP A 77 -8.18 -7.84 9.05
C ASP A 77 -8.31 -7.16 10.42
N GLN A 78 -7.18 -6.89 11.06
CA GLN A 78 -7.11 -6.17 12.33
C GLN A 78 -6.40 -4.83 12.13
N TRP A 79 -6.73 -3.88 13.01
CA TRP A 79 -5.99 -2.62 13.10
C TRP A 79 -4.93 -2.73 14.20
N ALA A 80 -3.66 -2.69 13.82
CA ALA A 80 -2.56 -2.62 14.78
C ALA A 80 -2.23 -1.14 15.08
N ALA A 81 -2.10 -0.80 16.36
CA ALA A 81 -1.62 0.51 16.76
C ALA A 81 -0.12 0.64 16.44
N CYS A 82 0.25 1.73 15.78
CA CYS A 82 1.63 2.05 15.42
C CYS A 82 1.84 3.56 15.57
N ASP A 83 3.09 4.00 15.76
CA ASP A 83 3.44 5.43 15.91
C ASP A 83 3.06 6.26 14.68
N CYS A 84 2.90 5.61 13.52
CA CYS A 84 2.37 6.23 12.29
C CYS A 84 0.84 6.42 12.28
N GLY A 85 0.14 6.18 13.39
CA GLY A 85 -1.32 6.30 13.52
C GLY A 85 -2.09 4.99 13.41
N GLY A 86 -1.37 3.87 13.23
CA GLY A 86 -1.91 2.51 13.07
C GLY A 86 -1.98 2.06 11.61
N HIS A 87 -2.01 0.74 11.41
CA HIS A 87 -2.06 0.13 10.09
C HIS A 87 -2.90 -1.16 10.09
N HIS A 88 -3.42 -1.52 8.93
CA HIS A 88 -4.12 -2.78 8.70
C HIS A 88 -3.12 -3.93 8.74
N VAL A 89 -3.46 -4.99 9.46
CA VAL A 89 -2.65 -6.21 9.56
C VAL A 89 -3.51 -7.44 9.36
N LEU A 90 -2.93 -8.45 8.75
CA LEU A 90 -3.53 -9.77 8.58
C LEU A 90 -3.02 -10.69 9.68
N VAL A 91 -3.95 -11.24 10.47
CA VAL A 91 -3.61 -12.13 11.59
C VAL A 91 -4.06 -13.55 11.26
N CYS A 92 -3.17 -14.52 11.51
CA CYS A 92 -3.49 -15.94 11.45
C CYS A 92 -4.04 -16.40 12.81
N GLU A 93 -5.32 -16.79 12.86
CA GLU A 93 -5.98 -17.32 14.07
C GLU A 93 -6.04 -18.86 14.12
N GLU A 94 -5.22 -19.56 13.34
CA GLU A 94 -5.18 -21.02 13.42
C GLU A 94 -4.73 -21.47 14.83
N PRO A 95 -5.42 -22.43 15.48
CA PRO A 95 -5.17 -22.80 16.89
C PRO A 95 -3.73 -23.24 17.18
N ASP A 96 -3.07 -23.83 16.18
CA ASP A 96 -1.70 -24.34 16.28
C ASP A 96 -0.67 -23.36 15.70
N CYS A 97 -1.04 -22.10 15.43
CA CYS A 97 -0.11 -21.11 14.91
C CYS A 97 0.85 -20.62 16.01
N PRO A 98 2.16 -20.92 15.93
CA PRO A 98 3.12 -20.56 16.96
C PRO A 98 3.38 -19.05 17.04
N GLN A 99 3.00 -18.31 15.99
CA GLN A 99 3.12 -16.86 15.89
C GLN A 99 1.91 -16.29 15.12
N PRO A 100 0.88 -15.77 15.80
CA PRO A 100 -0.20 -15.03 15.15
C PRO A 100 0.26 -13.63 14.67
N GLN A 101 1.52 -13.48 14.27
CA GLN A 101 2.11 -12.19 13.99
C GLN A 101 1.47 -11.57 12.75
N ALA A 102 0.90 -10.39 13.01
CA ALA A 102 0.42 -9.39 12.07
C ALA A 102 1.24 -9.33 10.77
N TYR A 103 0.56 -9.41 9.64
CA TYR A 103 1.16 -9.30 8.32
C TYR A 103 0.36 -8.30 7.47
N ASP A 104 0.89 -7.11 7.20
CA ASP A 104 0.85 -6.37 5.92
C ASP A 104 1.12 -4.87 6.15
N PRO A 105 1.72 -4.11 5.20
CA PRO A 105 2.91 -4.41 4.39
C PRO A 105 4.19 -3.98 5.13
N PRO A 106 5.41 -4.23 4.59
CA PRO A 106 6.59 -3.48 5.01
C PRO A 106 6.28 -2.01 4.71
N VAL A 107 5.87 -1.30 5.75
CA VAL A 107 5.65 0.13 5.64
C VAL A 107 6.96 0.74 5.22
N ASP A 108 6.84 1.82 4.46
CA ASP A 108 7.85 2.85 4.34
C ASP A 108 8.70 2.95 5.63
N TYR A 109 9.99 3.26 5.45
CA TYR A 109 11.15 3.04 6.34
C TYR A 109 11.03 3.39 7.86
N ASP A 110 9.86 3.84 8.35
CA ASP A 110 9.62 4.42 9.68
C ASP A 110 8.52 3.76 10.55
N CYS A 111 7.74 2.75 10.11
CA CYS A 111 6.78 2.09 11.05
C CYS A 111 7.43 0.88 11.75
N ALA A 112 7.99 1.12 12.94
CA ALA A 112 8.28 0.05 13.90
C ALA A 112 7.00 -0.33 14.68
N PRO A 113 6.73 -1.63 14.95
CA PRO A 113 5.67 -1.99 15.87
C PRO A 113 6.00 -1.45 17.26
N ALA A 114 5.06 -0.74 17.89
CA ALA A 114 5.19 -0.36 19.29
C ALA A 114 5.36 -1.64 20.12
N ALA A 115 6.42 -1.72 20.92
CA ALA A 115 6.67 -2.88 21.77
C ALA A 115 5.44 -3.15 22.66
N PRO A 116 5.04 -4.43 22.86
CA PRO A 116 3.94 -4.74 23.77
C PRO A 116 4.28 -4.22 25.17
N ARG A 117 3.37 -3.45 25.77
CA ARG A 117 3.46 -3.02 27.17
C ARG A 117 3.03 -4.13 28.11
#